data_AF-A0AAV0A1K1-F1
#
_entry.id   AF-A0AAV0A1K1-F1
#
_cell.length_a   1.000
_cell.length_b   1.000
_cell.length_c   1.000
_cell.angle_alpha   90.00
_cell.angle_beta   90.00
_cell.angle_gamma   90.00
#
_symmetry.space_group_name_H-M   'P 1'
#
loop_
_entity.id
_entity.type
_entity.pdbx_description
1 polymer ?
#
loop_
_entity_poly.entity_id
_entity_poly.type
_entity_poly.pdbx_seq_one_letter_code
_entity_poly.pdbx_strand_id
1 'polypeptide(L)'
;MTNKGHSCYRPRRTGERKCKSVQGCIVDANLRVLNLVIVKKGEKDIPGLTDTTVPHRLGPKRASRIRKLFKLSKEDDVRQYVMRKPLNKEGKKPRTKAPKIQRLVTPRVLQHKRVVLL
;
A
#
# COMPACT_ATOMS: atom_id res chain seq x y z
N MET A 1 -6.87 28.08 7.41
CA MET A 1 -8.10 27.26 7.30
C MET A 1 -7.76 25.89 6.71
N THR A 2 -8.09 24.79 7.38
CA THR A 2 -7.82 23.40 6.91
C THR A 2 -9.07 22.73 6.36
N ASN A 3 -8.92 21.88 5.34
CA ASN A 3 -10.02 21.17 4.66
C ASN A 3 -9.61 19.72 4.32
N LYS A 4 -10.51 18.95 3.68
CA LYS A 4 -10.26 17.56 3.28
C LYS A 4 -9.07 17.47 2.33
N GLY A 5 -8.06 16.68 2.70
CA GLY A 5 -6.85 16.43 1.89
C GLY A 5 -5.61 17.16 2.39
N HIS A 6 -5.75 18.21 3.21
CA HIS A 6 -4.61 18.85 3.88
C HIS A 6 -4.04 17.94 4.98
N SER A 7 -2.71 18.03 5.21
CA SER A 7 -2.04 17.41 6.35
C SER A 7 -2.56 18.00 7.67
N CYS A 8 -2.34 17.29 8.79
CA CYS A 8 -2.73 17.70 10.16
C CYS A 8 -4.25 17.87 10.41
N TYR A 9 -5.11 17.54 9.45
CA TYR A 9 -6.56 17.58 9.60
C TYR A 9 -7.27 16.38 8.96
N ARG A 10 -8.27 15.86 9.67
CA ARG A 10 -9.21 14.85 9.15
C ARG A 10 -10.63 15.33 9.44
N PRO A 11 -11.42 15.69 8.41
CA PRO A 11 -12.79 16.16 8.60
C PRO A 11 -13.69 15.03 9.13
N ARG A 12 -14.72 15.40 9.91
CA ARG A 12 -15.73 14.47 10.45
C ARG A 12 -16.96 14.42 9.55
N ARG A 13 -17.29 15.53 8.91
CA ARG A 13 -18.37 15.62 7.92
C ARG A 13 -17.82 16.03 6.55
N THR A 14 -18.56 15.68 5.50
CA THR A 14 -18.25 16.11 4.14
C THR A 14 -18.39 17.63 4.01
N GLY A 15 -17.42 18.29 3.39
CA GLY A 15 -17.40 19.75 3.21
C GLY A 15 -16.93 20.56 4.42
N GLU A 16 -16.66 19.90 5.57
CA GLU A 16 -16.19 20.59 6.78
C GLU A 16 -14.82 21.25 6.56
N ARG A 17 -14.72 22.51 6.99
CA ARG A 17 -13.48 23.27 7.10
C ARG A 17 -13.30 23.70 8.55
N LYS A 18 -12.07 23.61 9.05
CA LYS A 18 -11.76 24.00 10.43
C LYS A 18 -10.48 24.82 10.49
N CYS A 19 -10.49 25.88 11.30
CA CYS A 19 -9.25 26.57 11.63
C CYS A 19 -8.48 25.76 12.67
N LYS A 20 -7.21 25.49 12.38
CA LYS A 20 -6.28 24.78 13.26
C LYS A 20 -4.96 25.54 13.25
N SER A 21 -4.34 25.67 14.42
CA SER A 21 -2.94 26.07 14.52
C SER A 21 -2.06 24.93 14.04
N VAL A 22 -1.09 25.26 13.20
CA VAL A 22 -0.10 24.33 12.66
C VAL A 22 1.24 25.04 12.71
N GLN A 23 2.27 24.33 13.14
CA GLN A 23 3.63 24.85 13.13
C GLN A 23 4.15 24.94 11.68
N GLY A 24 4.96 25.97 11.39
CA GLY A 24 5.58 26.14 10.08
C GLY A 24 6.60 25.05 9.74
N CYS A 25 7.15 25.09 8.52
CA CYS A 25 8.15 24.12 8.06
C CYS A 25 9.60 24.42 8.49
N ILE A 26 9.86 25.62 9.01
CA ILE A 26 11.20 26.04 9.45
C ILE A 26 11.52 25.35 10.78
N VAL A 27 12.70 24.76 10.84
CA VAL A 27 13.21 24.04 12.02
C VAL A 27 13.80 25.05 13.01
N ASP A 28 13.40 24.93 14.27
CA ASP A 28 13.85 25.77 15.38
C ASP A 28 14.13 24.87 16.61
N ALA A 29 14.89 25.38 17.58
CA ALA A 29 15.22 24.70 18.83
C ALA A 29 13.97 24.37 19.68
N ASN A 30 12.85 25.04 19.43
CA ASN A 30 11.58 24.84 20.13
C ASN A 30 10.80 23.58 19.71
N LEU A 31 11.42 22.65 18.97
CA LEU A 31 10.83 21.38 18.56
C LEU A 31 11.10 20.27 19.60
N ARG A 32 10.08 19.45 19.88
CA ARG A 32 10.24 18.27 20.77
C ARG A 32 10.81 17.05 20.06
N VAL A 33 10.42 16.83 18.80
CA VAL A 33 10.80 15.65 18.01
C VAL A 33 10.96 16.08 16.55
N LEU A 34 12.01 15.58 15.90
CA LEU A 34 12.24 15.78 14.47
C LEU A 34 12.30 14.41 13.78
N ASN A 35 11.44 14.21 12.77
CA ASN A 35 11.39 12.96 12.01
C ASN A 35 12.38 13.01 10.85
N LEU A 36 13.36 12.10 10.84
CA LEU A 36 14.39 12.00 9.80
C LEU A 36 14.19 10.74 8.94
N VAL A 37 14.60 10.82 7.67
CA VAL A 37 14.58 9.69 6.73
C VAL A 37 15.98 9.52 6.15
N ILE A 38 16.56 8.32 6.28
CA ILE A 38 17.87 7.98 5.73
C ILE A 38 17.72 7.72 4.23
N VAL A 39 18.41 8.49 3.39
CA VAL A 39 18.36 8.35 1.92
C VAL A 39 19.54 7.56 1.37
N LYS A 40 20.71 7.65 2.01
CA LYS A 40 21.94 6.93 1.62
C LYS A 40 22.56 6.26 2.85
N LYS A 41 23.03 5.03 2.69
CA LYS A 41 23.76 4.28 3.71
C LYS A 41 25.23 4.73 3.71
N GLY A 42 25.82 4.91 4.90
CA GLY A 42 27.25 5.18 5.05
C GLY A 42 28.08 3.89 5.04
N GLU A 43 29.36 3.99 5.42
CA GLU A 43 30.29 2.85 5.46
C GLU A 43 29.94 1.86 6.57
N LYS A 44 29.48 2.35 7.72
CA LYS A 44 29.14 1.53 8.89
C LYS A 44 27.64 1.33 9.01
N ASP A 45 27.29 0.15 9.49
CA ASP A 45 25.92 -0.25 9.78
C ASP A 45 25.48 0.30 11.14
N ILE A 46 24.22 0.71 11.22
CA ILE A 46 23.58 1.24 12.42
C ILE A 46 22.68 0.14 13.02
N PRO A 47 22.95 -0.30 14.25
CA PRO A 47 22.19 -1.37 14.89
C PRO A 47 20.71 -1.02 15.01
N GLY A 48 19.86 -1.97 14.64
CA GLY A 48 18.40 -1.84 14.73
C GLY A 48 17.73 -1.02 13.61
N LEU A 49 18.51 -0.37 12.74
CA LEU A 49 17.98 0.39 11.59
C LEU A 49 18.39 -0.23 10.26
N THR A 50 19.68 -0.41 10.02
CA THR A 50 20.18 -0.92 8.73
C THR A 50 20.41 -2.43 8.71
N ASP A 51 20.49 -3.05 9.88
CA ASP A 51 20.91 -4.45 10.03
C ASP A 51 19.78 -5.44 9.73
N THR A 52 18.53 -5.00 9.94
CA THR A 52 17.36 -5.86 9.76
C THR A 52 16.49 -5.34 8.63
N THR A 53 16.09 -6.23 7.73
CA THR A 53 15.16 -5.91 6.64
C THR A 53 13.78 -6.47 6.96
N VAL A 54 12.80 -5.59 7.15
CA VAL A 54 11.41 -5.99 7.35
C VAL A 54 10.71 -6.13 5.99
N PRO A 55 10.25 -7.33 5.59
CA PRO A 55 9.61 -7.51 4.28
C PRO A 55 8.23 -6.85 4.24
N HIS A 56 7.81 -6.42 3.05
CA HIS A 56 6.46 -5.92 2.84
C HIS A 56 5.41 -7.00 3.11
N ARG A 57 4.49 -6.70 4.02
CA ARG A 57 3.46 -7.64 4.47
C ARG A 57 2.45 -8.04 3.38
N LEU A 58 2.18 -7.14 2.42
CA LEU A 58 1.13 -7.31 1.42
C LEU A 58 1.69 -7.16 0.01
N GLY A 59 1.34 -8.11 -0.85
CA GLY A 59 1.61 -8.05 -2.29
C GLY A 59 0.60 -7.19 -3.07
N PRO A 60 0.84 -7.00 -4.38
CA PRO A 60 -0.06 -6.27 -5.25
C PRO A 60 -1.39 -7.01 -5.45
N LYS A 61 -2.50 -6.27 -5.43
CA LYS A 61 -3.88 -6.79 -5.63
C LYS A 61 -4.39 -6.65 -7.08
N ARG A 62 -3.95 -5.62 -7.81
CA ARG A 62 -4.44 -5.30 -9.15
C ARG A 62 -3.65 -6.11 -10.19
N ALA A 63 -4.34 -6.67 -11.19
CA ALA A 63 -3.71 -7.53 -12.21
C ALA A 63 -2.49 -6.88 -12.89
N SER A 64 -2.60 -5.60 -13.27
CA SER A 64 -1.48 -4.86 -13.89
C SER A 64 -0.26 -4.68 -12.98
N ARG A 65 -0.46 -4.55 -11.65
CA ARG A 65 0.65 -4.42 -10.69
C ARG A 65 1.34 -5.76 -10.45
N ILE A 66 0.59 -6.87 -10.47
CA ILE A 66 1.16 -8.21 -10.36
C ILE A 66 2.03 -8.49 -11.59
N ARG A 67 1.53 -8.20 -12.80
CA ARG A 67 2.32 -8.32 -14.04
C ARG A 67 3.62 -7.52 -13.99
N LYS A 68 3.57 -6.25 -13.54
CA LYS A 68 4.76 -5.41 -13.42
C LYS A 68 5.80 -5.98 -12.44
N LEU A 69 5.34 -6.55 -11.31
CA LEU A 69 6.24 -7.07 -10.29
C LEU A 69 6.99 -8.32 -10.76
N PHE A 70 6.30 -9.23 -11.46
CA PHE A 70 6.89 -10.48 -11.96
C PHE A 70 7.37 -10.39 -13.42
N LYS A 71 7.35 -9.20 -14.04
CA LYS A 71 7.71 -8.97 -15.44
C LYS A 71 6.97 -9.92 -16.42
N LEU A 72 5.68 -10.14 -16.18
CA LEU A 72 4.83 -11.02 -17.00
C LEU A 72 4.38 -10.34 -18.29
N SER A 73 4.20 -11.14 -19.33
CA SER A 73 3.57 -10.75 -20.60
C SER A 73 2.05 -10.57 -20.43
N LYS A 74 1.35 -10.23 -21.52
CA LYS A 74 -0.10 -10.03 -21.50
C LYS A 74 -0.85 -11.37 -21.52
N GLU A 75 -0.21 -12.38 -22.08
CA GLU A 75 -0.69 -13.72 -22.34
C GLU A 75 -0.66 -14.57 -21.05
N ASP A 76 0.26 -14.24 -20.14
CA ASP A 76 0.42 -14.97 -18.87
C ASP A 76 -0.79 -14.82 -17.92
N ASP A 77 -1.18 -15.96 -17.32
CA ASP A 77 -2.22 -15.98 -16.30
C ASP A 77 -1.70 -15.48 -14.95
N VAL A 78 -2.17 -14.30 -14.58
CA VAL A 78 -1.83 -13.59 -13.34
C VAL A 78 -2.28 -14.35 -12.08
N ARG A 79 -3.25 -15.27 -12.18
CA ARG A 79 -3.79 -15.99 -11.02
C ARG A 79 -2.77 -16.86 -10.30
N GLN A 80 -1.82 -17.42 -11.04
CA GLN A 80 -0.79 -18.32 -10.51
C GLN A 80 0.27 -17.56 -9.70
N TYR A 81 0.54 -16.30 -10.07
CA TYR A 81 1.61 -15.47 -9.51
C TYR A 81 1.16 -14.60 -8.32
N VAL A 82 -0.01 -14.87 -7.74
CA VAL A 82 -0.47 -14.09 -6.57
C VAL A 82 0.28 -14.51 -5.32
N MET A 83 0.97 -13.55 -4.68
CA MET A 83 1.59 -13.79 -3.37
C MET A 83 0.53 -14.20 -2.33
N ARG A 84 0.72 -15.39 -1.77
CA ARG A 84 -0.14 -15.94 -0.71
C ARG A 84 0.51 -15.71 0.64
N LYS A 85 -0.29 -15.24 1.60
CA LYS A 85 0.17 -15.05 2.98
C LYS A 85 -0.05 -16.35 3.77
N PRO A 86 1.00 -16.93 4.38
CA PRO A 86 0.81 -18.02 5.34
C PRO A 86 0.19 -17.48 6.63
N LEU A 87 -0.76 -18.23 7.18
CA LEU A 87 -1.41 -17.97 8.46
C LEU A 87 -1.20 -19.19 9.35
N ASN A 88 -0.20 -19.11 10.20
CA ASN A 88 0.10 -20.11 11.21
C ASN A 88 -0.38 -19.52 12.53
N LYS A 89 -1.51 -20.03 13.05
CA LYS A 89 -2.03 -19.69 14.38
C LYS A 89 -2.05 -20.96 15.20
N GLU A 90 -1.61 -20.87 16.45
CA GLU A 90 -1.66 -21.97 17.41
C GLU A 90 -3.09 -22.54 17.51
N GLY A 91 -3.20 -23.87 17.51
CA GLY A 91 -4.48 -24.59 17.54
C GLY A 91 -5.28 -24.58 16.23
N LYS A 92 -4.78 -23.99 15.13
CA LYS A 92 -5.44 -24.02 13.81
C LYS A 92 -4.51 -24.59 12.75
N LYS A 93 -5.08 -25.42 11.86
CA LYS A 93 -4.35 -25.96 10.71
C LYS A 93 -3.72 -24.80 9.91
N PRO A 94 -2.44 -24.92 9.48
CA PRO A 94 -1.79 -23.94 8.63
C PRO A 94 -2.64 -23.67 7.38
N ARG A 95 -2.90 -22.40 7.08
CA ARG A 95 -3.68 -21.99 5.90
C ARG A 95 -3.00 -20.84 5.18
N THR A 96 -3.15 -20.77 3.87
CA THR A 96 -2.68 -19.62 3.09
C THR A 96 -3.86 -18.80 2.59
N LYS A 97 -3.73 -17.46 2.61
CA LYS A 97 -4.73 -16.55 2.04
C LYS A 97 -4.15 -15.76 0.88
N ALA A 98 -4.91 -15.65 -0.19
CA ALA A 98 -4.62 -14.82 -1.35
C ALA A 98 -5.61 -13.65 -1.44
N PRO A 99 -5.19 -12.46 -1.87
CA PRO A 99 -6.11 -11.37 -2.18
C PRO A 99 -6.94 -11.69 -3.43
N LYS A 100 -8.23 -11.31 -3.42
CA LYS A 100 -9.03 -11.28 -4.65
C LYS A 100 -8.42 -10.28 -5.63
N ILE A 101 -8.04 -10.75 -6.82
CA ILE A 101 -7.43 -9.94 -7.88
C ILE A 101 -8.46 -8.94 -8.41
N GLN A 102 -8.06 -7.67 -8.54
CA GLN A 102 -8.89 -6.64 -9.13
C GLN A 102 -8.49 -6.36 -10.58
N ARG A 103 -9.48 -6.02 -11.41
CA ARG A 103 -9.33 -5.71 -12.84
C ARG A 103 -8.73 -6.85 -13.66
N LEU A 104 -9.10 -8.07 -13.30
CA LEU A 104 -8.86 -9.25 -14.11
C LEU A 104 -9.99 -9.39 -15.14
N VAL A 105 -9.65 -9.73 -16.38
CA VAL A 105 -10.64 -10.09 -17.39
C VAL A 105 -11.20 -11.46 -17.04
N THR A 106 -12.51 -11.53 -16.81
CA THR A 106 -13.22 -12.79 -16.50
C THR A 106 -14.37 -12.98 -17.48
N PRO A 107 -14.87 -14.22 -17.66
CA PRO A 107 -16.01 -14.49 -18.55
C PRO A 107 -17.22 -13.60 -18.24
N ARG A 108 -17.48 -13.34 -16.95
CA ARG A 108 -18.55 -12.43 -16.50
C ARG A 108 -18.36 -10.99 -16.99
N VAL A 109 -17.14 -10.46 -16.95
CA VAL A 109 -16.84 -9.11 -17.46
C VAL A 109 -17.04 -9.06 -18.98
N LEU A 110 -16.67 -10.11 -19.71
CA LEU A 110 -16.90 -10.21 -21.16
C LEU A 110 -18.39 -10.29 -21.49
N GLN A 111 -19.17 -11.05 -20.72
CA GLN A 111 -20.62 -11.14 -20.88
C GLN A 111 -21.29 -9.78 -20.64
N HIS A 112 -20.97 -9.09 -19.53
CA HIS A 112 -21.50 -7.75 -19.27
C HIS A 112 -21.13 -6.77 -20.39
N LYS A 113 -19.94 -6.88 -20.98
CA LYS A 113 -19.53 -6.04 -22.11
C LYS A 113 -20.36 -6.31 -23.37
N ARG A 114 -20.70 -7.58 -23.66
CA ARG A 114 -21.57 -7.94 -24.80
C ARG A 114 -22.97 -7.36 -24.63
N VAL A 115 -23.54 -7.42 -23.42
CA VAL A 115 -24.87 -6.88 -23.14
C VAL A 115 -24.95 -5.36 -23.29
N VAL A 116 -23.87 -4.63 -23.02
CA VAL A 116 -23.84 -3.16 -23.15
C VAL A 116 -23.62 -2.70 -24.61
N LEU A 117 -23.01 -3.55 -25.44
CA LEU A 117 -22.73 -3.24 -26.85
C LEU A 117 -23.83 -3.71 -27.81
N LEU A 118 -24.77 -4.53 -27.33
CA LEU A 118 -26.03 -4.85 -27.98
C LEU A 118 -27.07 -3.82 -27.58
#